data_AF-A0A1P8UC12-F1
#
_entry.id   AF-A0A1P8UC12-F1
#
_cell.length_a   1.000
_cell.length_b   1.000
_cell.length_c   1.000
_cell.angle_alpha   90.00
_cell.angle_beta   90.00
_cell.angle_gamma   90.00
#
_symmetry.space_group_name_H-M   'P 1'
#
loop_
_entity.id
_entity.type
_entity.pdbx_description
1 polymer ?
#
loop_
_entity_poly.entity_id
_entity_poly.type
_entity_poly.pdbx_seq_one_letter_code
_entity_poly.pdbx_strand_id
1 'polypeptide(L)'
;MSPEAPPPHQREPENEPWRPHSNPPFGPEAVASVEHSLAQLKDPDDALRILSGVEQNGAAFAAYLMLHDTNLAAENIIDTFYDSYLDAWQHFDQFRTVVLENLGWLDAVKNVMTEQGITADHLVWNRGAIDAQILETYDAVHLDGWWHIFQK
;
A
#
# COMPACT_ATOMS: atom_id res chain seq x y z
N MET A 1 45.59 11.19 -32.43
CA MET A 1 44.22 10.66 -32.55
C MET A 1 43.81 10.22 -31.16
N SER A 2 42.92 10.95 -30.52
CA SER A 2 42.41 10.62 -29.18
C SER A 2 41.26 9.63 -29.35
N PRO A 3 41.16 8.56 -28.54
CA PRO A 3 40.00 7.70 -28.56
C PRO A 3 38.80 8.43 -27.95
N GLU A 4 37.70 8.46 -28.69
CA GLU A 4 36.39 8.94 -28.22
C GLU A 4 35.97 8.16 -26.97
N ALA A 5 35.58 8.89 -25.93
CA ALA A 5 34.93 8.29 -24.77
C ALA A 5 33.56 7.73 -25.19
N PRO A 6 33.12 6.58 -24.64
CA PRO A 6 31.77 6.07 -24.88
C PRO A 6 30.73 7.13 -24.45
N PRO A 7 29.59 7.23 -25.16
CA PRO A 7 28.53 8.16 -24.77
C PRO A 7 28.09 7.85 -23.33
N PRO A 8 27.74 8.88 -22.54
CA PRO A 8 27.33 8.68 -21.16
C PRO A 8 26.14 7.74 -21.17
N HIS A 9 26.35 6.58 -20.57
CA HIS A 9 25.36 5.58 -20.25
C HIS A 9 24.02 6.23 -19.99
N GLN A 10 23.01 5.76 -20.73
CA GLN A 10 21.69 5.58 -20.17
C GLN A 10 21.91 4.94 -18.79
N ARG A 11 21.87 5.76 -17.74
CA ARG A 11 21.74 5.27 -16.39
C ARG A 11 20.35 4.63 -16.39
N GLU A 12 20.31 3.34 -16.70
CA GLU A 12 19.24 2.51 -16.19
C GLU A 12 19.20 2.79 -14.67
N PRO A 13 18.03 3.11 -14.09
CA PRO A 13 17.94 3.27 -12.66
C PRO A 13 18.27 1.92 -12.02
N GLU A 14 19.53 1.75 -11.62
CA GLU A 14 19.98 0.64 -10.82
C GLU A 14 19.24 0.70 -9.47
N ASN A 15 18.41 -0.31 -9.20
CA ASN A 15 17.80 -0.62 -7.91
C ASN A 15 16.77 0.36 -7.32
N GLU A 16 15.73 0.72 -8.09
CA GLU A 16 14.44 0.96 -7.42
C GLU A 16 13.81 -0.41 -7.10
N PRO A 17 13.50 -0.73 -5.83
CA PRO A 17 12.72 -1.94 -5.54
C PRO A 17 11.42 -1.84 -6.33
N TRP A 18 11.05 -2.93 -7.01
CA TRP A 18 9.87 -3.05 -7.85
C TRP A 18 8.62 -2.54 -7.12
N ARG A 19 8.35 -1.25 -7.18
CA ARG A 19 7.05 -0.67 -6.89
C ARG A 19 6.30 -0.72 -8.21
N PRO A 20 5.32 -1.61 -8.39
CA PRO A 20 4.38 -1.44 -9.47
C PRO A 20 3.63 -0.13 -9.21
N HIS A 21 4.12 0.98 -9.76
CA HIS A 21 3.49 2.30 -9.78
C HIS A 21 2.25 2.25 -10.68
N SER A 22 1.28 1.44 -10.30
CA SER A 22 0.03 1.29 -11.01
C SER A 22 -1.02 2.08 -10.27
N ASN A 23 -1.64 3.04 -10.95
CA ASN A 23 -2.73 3.82 -10.36
C ASN A 23 -3.94 2.87 -10.15
N PRO A 24 -4.39 2.66 -8.90
CA PRO A 24 -5.57 1.85 -8.65
C PRO A 24 -6.78 2.47 -9.37
N PRO A 25 -7.63 1.65 -10.02
CA PRO A 25 -8.81 2.15 -10.73
C PRO A 25 -9.82 2.70 -9.74
N PHE A 26 -10.55 3.74 -10.17
CA PHE A 26 -11.73 4.23 -9.44
C PHE A 26 -12.97 3.54 -10.01
N GLY A 27 -13.40 2.45 -9.35
CA GLY A 27 -14.47 1.58 -9.82
C GLY A 27 -15.76 1.69 -8.99
N PRO A 28 -16.68 0.74 -9.16
CA PRO A 28 -17.97 0.74 -8.48
C PRO A 28 -17.87 0.66 -6.95
N GLU A 29 -16.86 -0.02 -6.40
CA GLU A 29 -16.68 -0.12 -4.95
C GLU A 29 -16.21 1.23 -4.38
N ALA A 30 -15.31 1.93 -5.08
CA ALA A 30 -14.95 3.31 -4.75
C ALA A 30 -16.15 4.25 -4.74
N VAL A 31 -16.98 4.20 -5.79
CA VAL A 31 -18.21 5.02 -5.86
C VAL A 31 -19.12 4.72 -4.67
N ALA A 32 -19.37 3.45 -4.37
CA ALA A 32 -20.24 3.05 -3.27
C ALA A 32 -19.69 3.50 -1.90
N SER A 33 -18.37 3.42 -1.69
CA SER A 33 -17.72 3.93 -0.46
C SER A 33 -17.95 5.44 -0.28
N VAL A 34 -17.74 6.20 -1.36
CA VAL A 34 -17.93 7.65 -1.34
C VAL A 34 -19.40 8.01 -1.12
N GLU A 35 -20.32 7.39 -1.85
CA GLU A 35 -21.77 7.61 -1.68
C GLU A 35 -22.23 7.28 -0.26
N HIS A 36 -21.75 6.17 0.30
CA HIS A 36 -22.04 5.79 1.68
C HIS A 36 -21.55 6.84 2.68
N SER A 37 -20.33 7.34 2.48
CA SER A 37 -19.74 8.36 3.35
C SER A 37 -20.50 9.68 3.26
N LEU A 38 -20.84 10.14 2.06
CA LEU A 38 -21.61 11.36 1.84
C LEU A 38 -23.01 11.29 2.45
N ALA A 39 -23.66 10.12 2.41
CA ALA A 39 -24.99 9.93 3.00
C ALA A 39 -25.01 10.05 4.54
N GLN A 40 -23.87 9.91 5.21
CA GLN A 40 -23.77 10.06 6.66
C GLN A 40 -23.53 11.51 7.10
N LEU A 41 -23.06 12.36 6.18
CA LEU A 41 -22.72 13.74 6.48
C LEU A 41 -23.97 14.62 6.50
N LYS A 42 -24.01 15.55 7.46
CA LYS A 42 -25.09 16.53 7.59
C LYS A 42 -24.67 17.92 7.13
N ASP A 43 -23.38 18.22 7.24
CA ASP A 43 -22.80 19.51 6.85
C ASP A 43 -22.37 19.45 5.37
N PRO A 44 -22.84 20.37 4.52
CA PRO A 44 -22.36 20.49 3.14
C PRO A 44 -20.85 20.71 3.02
N ASP A 45 -20.22 21.43 3.96
CA ASP A 45 -18.79 21.72 3.89
C ASP A 45 -17.95 20.44 4.12
N ASP A 46 -18.44 19.54 4.97
CA ASP A 46 -17.82 18.22 5.16
C ASP A 46 -17.94 17.37 3.89
N ALA A 47 -19.11 17.38 3.25
CA ALA A 47 -19.31 16.66 2.00
C ALA A 47 -18.40 17.19 0.87
N LEU A 48 -18.23 18.51 0.78
CA LEU A 48 -17.30 19.12 -0.18
C LEU A 48 -15.85 18.74 0.12
N ARG A 49 -15.46 18.60 1.39
CA ARG A 49 -14.13 18.13 1.77
C ARG A 49 -13.90 16.69 1.33
N ILE A 50 -14.87 15.80 1.52
CA ILE A 50 -14.80 14.41 1.03
C ILE A 50 -14.65 14.39 -0.49
N LEU A 51 -15.50 15.11 -1.22
CA LEU A 51 -15.46 15.16 -2.68
C LEU A 51 -14.11 15.69 -3.20
N SER A 52 -13.56 16.71 -2.55
CA SER A 52 -12.23 17.24 -2.85
C SER A 52 -11.12 16.21 -2.60
N GLY A 53 -11.20 15.46 -1.50
CA GLY A 53 -10.27 14.36 -1.20
C GLY A 53 -10.32 13.26 -2.26
N VAL A 54 -11.52 12.90 -2.72
CA VAL A 54 -11.73 11.93 -3.81
C VAL A 54 -11.19 12.44 -5.15
N GLU A 55 -11.43 13.70 -5.49
CA GLU A 55 -10.93 14.32 -6.72
C GLU A 55 -9.40 14.30 -6.77
N GLN A 56 -8.75 14.57 -5.63
CA GLN A 56 -7.29 14.65 -5.53
C GLN A 56 -6.61 13.29 -5.48
N ASN A 57 -7.21 12.31 -4.81
CA ASN A 57 -6.53 11.06 -4.41
C ASN A 57 -7.21 9.78 -4.93
N GLY A 58 -8.37 9.91 -5.56
CA GLY A 58 -9.07 8.81 -6.21
C GLY A 58 -9.39 7.64 -5.27
N ALA A 59 -9.05 6.43 -5.74
CA ALA A 59 -9.44 5.18 -5.08
C ALA A 59 -8.78 5.00 -3.72
N ALA A 60 -7.57 5.53 -3.52
CA ALA A 60 -6.88 5.47 -2.24
C ALA A 60 -7.66 6.18 -1.13
N PHE A 61 -8.19 7.37 -1.42
CA PHE A 61 -9.02 8.08 -0.45
C PHE A 61 -10.38 7.41 -0.30
N ALA A 62 -11.00 6.90 -1.38
CA ALA A 62 -12.23 6.12 -1.24
C ALA A 62 -12.07 4.87 -0.35
N ALA A 63 -10.92 4.20 -0.40
CA ALA A 63 -10.59 3.09 0.49
C ALA A 63 -10.38 3.56 1.94
N TYR A 64 -9.73 4.71 2.15
CA TYR A 64 -9.55 5.29 3.49
C TYR A 64 -10.88 5.57 4.21
N LEU A 65 -11.91 6.00 3.46
CA LEU A 65 -13.25 6.23 4.02
C LEU A 65 -13.93 4.96 4.54
N MET A 66 -13.44 3.77 4.16
CA MET A 66 -13.96 2.49 4.64
C MET A 66 -13.34 2.03 5.97
N LEU A 67 -12.29 2.70 6.46
CA LEU A 67 -11.68 2.36 7.74
C LEU A 67 -12.66 2.67 8.88
N HIS A 68 -12.75 1.75 9.84
CA HIS A 68 -13.71 1.83 10.94
C HIS A 68 -13.54 3.08 11.81
N ASP A 69 -12.30 3.54 11.99
CA ASP A 69 -11.97 4.66 12.88
C ASP A 69 -11.95 6.02 12.16
N THR A 70 -12.30 6.07 10.88
CA THR A 70 -12.33 7.32 10.10
C THR A 70 -13.46 8.22 10.55
N ASN A 71 -13.11 9.38 11.10
CA ASN A 71 -14.07 10.46 11.36
C ASN A 71 -14.32 11.27 10.07
N LEU A 72 -15.44 10.97 9.39
CA LEU A 72 -15.83 11.60 8.13
C LEU A 72 -16.00 13.13 8.21
N ALA A 73 -16.34 13.66 9.39
CA ALA A 73 -16.55 15.09 9.62
C ALA A 73 -15.30 15.82 10.13
N ALA A 74 -14.14 15.15 10.14
CA ALA A 74 -12.90 15.78 10.60
C ALA A 74 -12.43 16.85 9.60
N GLU A 75 -12.13 18.05 10.11
CA GLU A 75 -11.60 19.15 9.29
C GLU A 75 -10.25 18.79 8.62
N ASN A 76 -9.46 17.94 9.27
CA ASN A 76 -8.14 17.47 8.85
C ASN A 76 -8.17 16.06 8.24
N ILE A 77 -9.32 15.58 7.75
CA ILE A 77 -9.45 14.21 7.23
C ILE A 77 -8.48 13.90 6.08
N ILE A 78 -8.22 14.88 5.20
CA ILE A 78 -7.29 14.73 4.07
C ILE A 78 -5.85 14.62 4.57
N ASP A 79 -5.47 15.42 5.57
CA ASP A 79 -4.14 15.35 6.17
C ASP A 79 -3.93 13.99 6.87
N THR A 80 -4.94 13.50 7.59
CA THR A 80 -4.88 12.20 8.28
C THR A 80 -4.79 11.04 7.28
N PHE A 81 -5.45 11.17 6.11
CA PHE A 81 -5.25 10.25 5.00
C PHE A 81 -3.79 10.26 4.51
N TYR A 82 -3.19 11.43 4.27
CA TYR A 82 -1.81 11.50 3.81
C TYR A 82 -0.80 10.96 4.83
N ASP A 83 -1.05 11.19 6.12
CA ASP A 83 -0.19 10.72 7.20
C ASP A 83 -0.24 9.18 7.36
N SER A 84 -1.36 8.56 6.98
CA SER A 84 -1.57 7.12 7.14
C SER A 84 -1.32 6.31 5.86
N TYR A 85 -1.63 6.84 4.68
CA TYR A 85 -1.60 6.07 3.44
C TYR A 85 -0.17 5.68 3.04
N LEU A 86 0.03 4.38 2.75
CA LEU A 86 1.32 3.86 2.32
C LEU A 86 1.38 3.71 0.80
N ASP A 87 0.59 2.78 0.25
CA ASP A 87 0.54 2.48 -1.17
C ASP A 87 -0.60 1.49 -1.45
N ALA A 88 -0.72 1.06 -2.71
CA ALA A 88 -1.65 0.01 -3.13
C ALA A 88 -0.98 -1.12 -3.93
N TRP A 89 -1.53 -2.33 -3.79
CA TRP A 89 -1.04 -3.53 -4.48
C TRP A 89 -2.19 -4.36 -5.06
N GLN A 90 -2.01 -4.97 -6.24
CA GLN A 90 -3.01 -5.91 -6.79
C GLN A 90 -3.11 -7.19 -5.96
N HIS A 91 -1.98 -7.60 -5.37
CA HIS A 91 -1.91 -8.84 -4.62
C HIS A 91 -1.25 -8.59 -3.26
N PHE A 92 -1.92 -9.02 -2.19
CA PHE A 92 -1.46 -8.81 -0.82
C PHE A 92 -0.10 -9.47 -0.53
N ASP A 93 0.27 -10.52 -1.25
CA ASP A 93 1.57 -11.19 -1.10
C ASP A 93 2.76 -10.32 -1.58
N GLN A 94 2.52 -9.37 -2.48
CA GLN A 94 3.52 -8.35 -2.86
C GLN A 94 3.81 -7.45 -1.66
N PHE A 95 2.77 -6.91 -1.01
CA PHE A 95 2.93 -6.13 0.21
C PHE A 95 3.59 -6.94 1.33
N ARG A 96 3.17 -8.19 1.54
CA ARG A 96 3.81 -9.09 2.51
C ARG A 96 5.32 -9.21 2.28
N THR A 97 5.72 -9.38 1.03
CA THR A 97 7.14 -9.52 0.66
C THR A 97 7.90 -8.25 1.02
N VAL A 98 7.38 -7.07 0.67
CA VAL A 98 7.98 -5.76 1.03
C VAL A 98 8.12 -5.61 2.55
N VAL A 99 7.11 -5.98 3.34
CA VAL A 99 7.19 -5.91 4.80
C VAL A 99 8.30 -6.83 5.33
N LEU A 100 8.35 -8.08 4.87
CA LEU A 100 9.35 -9.06 5.30
C LEU A 100 10.78 -8.65 4.90
N GLU A 101 10.94 -8.03 3.73
CA GLU A 101 12.21 -7.45 3.26
C GLU A 101 12.63 -6.28 4.14
N ASN A 102 11.74 -5.32 4.38
CA ASN A 102 12.03 -4.14 5.19
C ASN A 102 12.38 -4.49 6.64
N LEU A 103 11.82 -5.58 7.18
CA LEU A 103 12.17 -6.11 8.50
C LEU A 103 13.50 -6.90 8.51
N GLY A 104 14.10 -7.16 7.36
CA GLY A 104 15.31 -8.00 7.22
C GLY A 104 15.05 -9.48 7.50
N TRP A 105 13.79 -9.91 7.56
CA TRP A 105 13.43 -11.29 7.91
C TRP A 105 13.83 -12.27 6.82
N LEU A 106 13.73 -11.88 5.54
CA LEU A 106 14.13 -12.76 4.44
C LEU A 106 15.63 -13.08 4.50
N ASP A 107 16.47 -12.07 4.78
CA ASP A 107 17.90 -12.27 4.95
C ASP A 107 18.23 -13.07 6.21
N ALA A 108 17.55 -12.80 7.33
CA ALA A 108 17.73 -13.55 8.56
C ALA A 108 17.40 -15.04 8.38
N VAL A 109 16.29 -15.37 7.72
CA VAL A 109 15.90 -16.74 7.42
C VAL A 109 16.90 -17.40 6.48
N LYS A 110 17.33 -16.70 5.42
CA LYS A 110 18.35 -17.20 4.48
C LYS A 110 19.67 -17.54 5.18
N ASN A 111 20.11 -16.72 6.13
CA ASN A 111 21.31 -16.97 6.91
C ASN A 111 21.17 -18.23 7.77
N VAL A 112 20.07 -18.36 8.53
CA VAL A 112 19.80 -19.56 9.34
C VAL A 112 19.76 -20.82 8.48
N MET A 113 19.09 -20.77 7.32
CA MET A 113 19.04 -21.91 6.41
C MET A 113 20.42 -22.33 5.93
N THR A 114 21.26 -21.35 5.59
CA THR A 114 22.63 -21.59 5.12
C THR A 114 23.50 -22.19 6.22
N GLU A 115 23.46 -21.62 7.43
CA GLU A 115 24.25 -22.07 8.57
C GLU A 115 23.87 -23.48 9.04
N GLN A 116 22.59 -23.84 8.94
CA GLN A 116 22.08 -25.13 9.39
C GLN A 116 21.95 -26.16 8.27
N GLY A 117 22.36 -25.83 7.03
CA GLY A 117 22.25 -26.73 5.87
C GLY A 117 20.81 -27.12 5.52
N ILE A 118 19.83 -26.25 5.83
CA ILE A 118 18.42 -26.46 5.54
C ILE A 118 18.16 -26.08 4.08
N THR A 119 17.68 -27.01 3.27
CA THR A 119 17.30 -26.73 1.88
C THR A 119 15.93 -26.06 1.81
N ALA A 120 15.68 -25.31 0.73
CA ALA A 120 14.47 -24.49 0.60
C ALA A 120 13.14 -25.28 0.64
N ASP A 121 13.16 -26.54 0.23
CA ASP A 121 12.02 -27.46 0.26
C ASP A 121 11.63 -27.92 1.67
N HIS A 122 12.49 -27.73 2.68
CA HIS A 122 12.20 -28.08 4.07
C HIS A 122 11.63 -26.91 4.90
N LEU A 123 11.63 -25.69 4.35
CA LEU A 123 11.03 -24.53 5.01
C LEU A 123 9.62 -24.28 4.47
N VAL A 124 8.63 -24.31 5.36
CA VAL A 124 7.25 -23.95 5.03
C VAL A 124 6.85 -22.71 5.80
N TRP A 125 6.51 -21.64 5.09
CA TRP A 125 6.02 -20.40 5.68
C TRP A 125 4.55 -20.53 6.07
N ASN A 126 4.23 -20.24 7.33
CA ASN A 126 2.84 -20.06 7.75
C ASN A 126 2.35 -18.66 7.34
N ARG A 127 1.90 -18.53 6.08
CA ARG A 127 1.45 -17.25 5.51
C ARG A 127 0.30 -16.61 6.28
N GLY A 128 -0.64 -17.40 6.79
CA GLY A 128 -1.76 -16.87 7.57
C GLY A 128 -1.33 -16.21 8.88
N ALA A 129 -0.33 -16.77 9.56
CA ALA A 129 0.24 -16.16 10.76
C ALA A 129 1.00 -14.87 10.46
N ILE A 130 1.74 -14.83 9.34
CA ILE A 130 2.44 -13.63 8.88
C ILE A 130 1.43 -12.53 8.54
N ASP A 131 0.39 -12.87 7.78
CA ASP A 131 -0.66 -11.91 7.39
C ASP A 131 -1.36 -11.34 8.62
N ALA A 132 -1.68 -12.18 9.62
CA ALA A 132 -2.24 -11.70 10.88
C ALA A 132 -1.32 -10.69 11.59
N GLN A 133 -0.02 -10.98 11.68
CA GLN A 133 0.94 -10.07 12.31
C GLN A 133 1.11 -8.75 11.55
N ILE A 134 1.06 -8.80 10.22
CA ILE A 134 1.09 -7.60 9.37
C ILE A 134 -0.15 -6.75 9.64
N LEU A 135 -1.34 -7.37 9.68
CA LEU A 135 -2.61 -6.69 9.93
C LEU A 135 -2.78 -6.21 11.39
N GLU A 136 -1.91 -6.60 12.32
CA GLU A 136 -1.81 -5.95 13.62
C GLU A 136 -1.21 -4.54 13.49
N THR A 137 -0.27 -4.35 12.56
CA THR A 137 0.47 -3.09 12.37
C THR A 137 -0.19 -2.14 11.36
N TYR A 138 -0.83 -2.70 10.34
CA TYR A 138 -1.40 -1.94 9.23
C TYR A 138 -2.88 -2.24 9.08
N ASP A 139 -3.63 -1.25 8.61
CA ASP A 139 -4.95 -1.47 8.06
C ASP A 139 -4.85 -1.74 6.55
N ALA A 140 -5.69 -2.66 6.08
CA ALA A 140 -5.72 -3.07 4.67
C ALA A 140 -7.16 -3.11 4.18
N VAL A 141 -7.45 -2.35 3.12
CA VAL A 141 -8.77 -2.31 2.47
C VAL A 141 -8.64 -2.86 1.06
N HIS A 142 -9.40 -3.90 0.75
CA HIS A 142 -9.51 -4.39 -0.62
C HIS A 142 -10.65 -3.67 -1.34
N LEU A 143 -10.32 -2.91 -2.39
CA LEU A 143 -11.24 -2.07 -3.12
C LEU A 143 -10.91 -2.09 -4.62
N ASP A 144 -11.92 -2.39 -5.44
CA ASP A 144 -11.83 -2.46 -6.91
C ASP A 144 -10.68 -3.36 -7.41
N GLY A 145 -10.39 -4.43 -6.66
CA GLY A 145 -9.34 -5.41 -6.99
C GLY A 145 -7.93 -5.04 -6.50
N TRP A 146 -7.80 -4.01 -5.65
CA TRP A 146 -6.53 -3.55 -5.08
C TRP A 146 -6.58 -3.53 -3.56
N TRP A 147 -5.45 -3.88 -2.94
CA TRP A 147 -5.22 -3.72 -1.52
C TRP A 147 -4.58 -2.37 -1.25
N HIS A 148 -5.33 -1.47 -0.63
CA HIS A 148 -4.85 -0.18 -0.13
C HIS A 148 -4.41 -0.34 1.31
N ILE A 149 -3.18 0.10 1.62
CA ILE A 149 -2.57 -0.09 2.94
C ILE A 149 -2.40 1.25 3.65
N PHE A 150 -2.73 1.26 4.94
CA PHE A 150 -2.65 2.40 5.83
C PHE A 150 -1.88 2.04 7.10
N GLN A 151 -1.10 2.97 7.63
CA GLN A 151 -0.59 2.90 8.99
C GLN A 151 -1.73 3.18 9.99
N LYS A 152 -1.71 2.45 11.11
CA LYS A 152 -2.60 2.67 12.25
C LYS A 152 -2.14 3.82 13.14
#